data_AF-A0A8T1Z8A3-F1
#
_entry.id   AF-A0A8T1Z8A3-F1
#
_cell.length_a   1.000
_cell.length_b   1.000
_cell.length_c   1.000
_cell.angle_alpha   90.00
_cell.angle_beta   90.00
_cell.angle_gamma   90.00
#
_symmetry.space_group_name_H-M   'P 1'
#
loop_
_entity.id
_entity.type
_entity.pdbx_description
1 polymer ?
#
loop_
_entity_poly.entity_id
_entity_poly.type
_entity_poly.pdbx_seq_one_letter_code
_entity_poly.pdbx_strand_id
1 'polypeptide(L)'
;MMEDEAKRKLKAAELQCKKDRVKMWGNYVPPATNSKAIHDQNFTGKVVEVVSGDCLIVADDAVPFGSPAAERRVCLSSIRSPKMGNPRREEKPAPYTREAREFLRQRLIGKQVIVQMEYSRKVTQADGPTTSGAADRFMDFGSVFLPSPAKGDSDEVAASSAAAINGSQPVGVNIAELVLARGFGNVVRHRDFEERSNHYDALLAAEARALSGKKGIHSAKESPAMHITDLTVAAAKKAKDFLPSLQRIRRIPAVVEYVLSGHRFKLYIPKITCSIAFSFSGVRCPGRGEPYSEEAISVMRRRIMQRDVEIEVETVDRTGTFLGSMWESRTNVATVLLEAGLAKMQTSFGADRIAEAHLLEQAERSAKNQKLKIWENYVEGEEVSNGNTNTVETRQKETLKVVVTEVLGGGRFYVQSAGDQKVASIQNQLASLSIKDAPIIGSFNPKRGDIVLAQFSLDNSWNRAMIVTAPRAAVQSPDEKFEVFYIDYGNQETVPYSAIRPIDPSVSAAPGLAQLCRLAYIKVPSLEEDFGAEAGEYLHTVTLGSGKEFKAVIEERDTSGGKVKGQGTGTEFVITLIAVDDEISVNSAMLQVGFSLTLSKKHFQELVLMMMCNLMLICQRVIYLFLCYWLNY
;
A
#
# COMPACT_ATOMS: atom_id res chain seq x y z
N MET A 1 0.03 -1.15 -58.18
CA MET A 1 -0.44 -0.31 -57.05
C MET A 1 -1.97 -0.13 -56.97
N MET A 2 -2.79 -0.53 -57.96
CA MET A 2 -4.27 -0.48 -57.86
C MET A 2 -4.93 -1.72 -57.23
N GLU A 3 -4.19 -2.82 -57.03
CA GLU A 3 -4.76 -4.11 -56.62
C GLU A 3 -5.06 -4.21 -55.12
N ASP A 4 -4.25 -3.55 -54.26
CA ASP A 4 -4.38 -3.66 -52.80
C ASP A 4 -5.52 -2.82 -52.24
N GLU A 5 -5.77 -1.64 -52.80
CA GLU A 5 -6.92 -0.81 -52.45
C GLU A 5 -8.23 -1.51 -52.87
N ALA A 6 -8.25 -2.15 -54.04
CA ALA A 6 -9.39 -2.93 -54.52
C ALA A 6 -9.66 -4.15 -53.62
N LYS A 7 -8.61 -4.91 -53.24
CA LYS A 7 -8.72 -6.03 -52.29
C LYS A 7 -9.24 -5.57 -50.92
N ARG A 8 -8.80 -4.41 -50.43
CA ARG A 8 -9.27 -3.82 -49.16
C ARG A 8 -10.75 -3.44 -49.23
N LYS A 9 -11.20 -2.82 -50.32
CA LYS A 9 -12.61 -2.47 -50.55
C LYS A 9 -13.50 -3.72 -50.65
N LEU A 10 -13.05 -4.76 -51.36
CA LEU A 10 -13.80 -6.02 -51.47
C LEU A 10 -13.94 -6.74 -50.13
N LYS A 11 -12.87 -6.81 -49.32
CA LYS A 11 -12.94 -7.38 -47.96
C LYS A 11 -13.86 -6.58 -47.04
N ALA A 12 -13.83 -5.25 -47.12
CA ALA A 12 -14.72 -4.40 -46.33
C ALA A 12 -16.20 -4.61 -46.72
N ALA A 13 -16.49 -4.72 -48.01
CA ALA A 13 -17.84 -5.01 -48.50
C ALA A 13 -18.32 -6.40 -48.06
N GLU A 14 -17.47 -7.43 -48.14
CA GLU A 14 -17.79 -8.78 -47.67
C GLU A 14 -18.07 -8.81 -46.15
N LEU A 15 -17.26 -8.11 -45.36
CA LEU A 15 -17.45 -8.00 -43.92
C LEU A 15 -18.79 -7.30 -43.58
N GLN A 16 -19.14 -6.25 -44.33
CA GLN A 16 -20.42 -5.56 -44.17
C GLN A 16 -21.59 -6.49 -44.51
N CYS A 17 -21.51 -7.26 -45.60
CA CYS A 17 -22.52 -8.26 -45.95
C CYS A 17 -22.66 -9.37 -44.89
N LYS A 18 -21.56 -9.79 -44.26
CA LYS A 18 -21.57 -10.75 -43.14
C LYS A 18 -22.21 -10.16 -41.88
N LYS A 19 -21.91 -8.90 -41.56
CA LYS A 19 -22.48 -8.15 -40.42
C LYS A 19 -23.99 -7.98 -40.57
N ASP A 20 -24.41 -7.58 -41.77
CA ASP A 20 -25.81 -7.31 -42.09
C ASP A 20 -26.59 -8.59 -42.48
N ARG A 21 -25.92 -9.76 -42.43
CA ARG A 21 -26.48 -11.08 -42.79
C ARG A 21 -27.20 -11.09 -44.14
N VAL A 22 -26.61 -10.45 -45.13
CA VAL A 22 -27.22 -10.25 -46.45
C VAL A 22 -27.12 -11.53 -47.28
N LYS A 23 -28.26 -11.98 -47.83
CA LYS A 23 -28.38 -13.09 -48.79
C LYS A 23 -27.65 -14.36 -48.33
N MET A 24 -26.53 -14.70 -48.97
CA MET A 24 -25.74 -15.90 -48.69
C MET A 24 -25.18 -15.94 -47.26
N TRP A 25 -25.17 -14.80 -46.56
CA TRP A 25 -24.77 -14.68 -45.15
C TRP A 25 -25.97 -14.66 -44.17
N GLY A 26 -27.19 -14.98 -44.61
CA GLY A 26 -28.40 -14.97 -43.77
C GLY A 26 -28.29 -15.82 -42.49
N ASN A 27 -27.60 -16.97 -42.59
CA ASN A 27 -27.33 -17.87 -41.47
C ASN A 27 -25.89 -17.74 -40.93
N TYR A 28 -25.19 -16.66 -41.27
CA TYR A 28 -23.81 -16.46 -40.83
C TYR A 28 -23.76 -16.23 -39.32
N VAL A 29 -23.08 -17.15 -38.63
CA VAL A 29 -22.71 -17.01 -37.23
C VAL A 29 -21.24 -16.56 -37.20
N PRO A 30 -20.94 -15.33 -36.77
CA PRO A 30 -19.56 -14.88 -36.62
C PRO A 30 -18.84 -15.82 -35.65
N PRO A 31 -17.62 -16.28 -35.96
CA PRO A 31 -16.82 -17.02 -35.01
C PRO A 31 -16.66 -16.21 -33.72
N ALA A 32 -16.74 -16.89 -32.57
CA ALA A 32 -16.52 -16.25 -31.29
C ALA A 32 -15.16 -15.54 -31.31
N THR A 33 -15.19 -14.22 -31.18
CA THR A 33 -14.00 -13.38 -31.31
C THR A 33 -13.61 -12.91 -29.91
N ASN A 34 -12.38 -13.21 -29.50
CA ASN A 34 -11.85 -12.80 -28.20
C ASN A 34 -11.33 -11.35 -28.21
N SER A 35 -11.53 -10.62 -29.31
CA SER A 35 -11.09 -9.23 -29.49
C SER A 35 -12.24 -8.25 -29.61
N LYS A 36 -12.09 -7.05 -29.05
CA LYS A 36 -13.02 -5.92 -29.19
C LYS A 36 -12.27 -4.71 -29.74
N ALA A 37 -12.77 -4.10 -30.80
CA ALA A 37 -12.17 -2.90 -31.38
C ALA A 37 -12.21 -1.70 -30.41
N ILE A 38 -11.17 -0.88 -30.49
CA ILE A 38 -11.02 0.39 -29.77
C ILE A 38 -10.78 1.47 -30.83
N HIS A 39 -11.55 2.55 -30.82
CA HIS A 39 -11.48 3.58 -31.87
C HIS A 39 -11.22 5.00 -31.34
N ASP A 40 -11.44 5.24 -30.05
CA ASP A 40 -11.58 6.56 -29.44
C ASP A 40 -10.67 6.76 -28.22
N GLN A 41 -9.67 5.90 -28.02
CA GLN A 41 -8.79 5.93 -26.84
C GLN A 41 -7.32 6.24 -27.17
N ASN A 42 -7.08 6.88 -28.30
CA ASN A 42 -5.75 7.35 -28.69
C ASN A 42 -5.25 8.42 -27.72
N PHE A 43 -3.97 8.42 -27.41
CA PHE A 43 -3.39 9.36 -26.44
C PHE A 43 -1.92 9.62 -26.73
N THR A 44 -1.40 10.72 -26.18
CA THR A 44 0.04 10.97 -26.13
C THR A 44 0.54 10.74 -24.72
N GLY A 45 1.78 10.29 -24.61
CA GLY A 45 2.38 10.12 -23.30
C GLY A 45 3.85 9.82 -23.38
N LYS A 46 4.50 9.88 -22.23
CA LYS A 46 5.91 9.54 -22.08
C LYS A 46 6.06 8.09 -21.62
N VAL A 47 6.98 7.35 -22.24
CA VAL A 47 7.22 5.93 -21.88
C VAL A 47 7.92 5.85 -20.52
N VAL A 48 7.32 5.08 -19.61
CA VAL A 48 7.78 4.87 -18.23
C VAL A 48 8.48 3.53 -18.08
N GLU A 49 7.97 2.49 -18.74
CA GLU A 49 8.50 1.14 -18.59
C GLU A 49 8.42 0.36 -19.91
N VAL A 50 9.48 -0.36 -20.24
CA VAL A 50 9.46 -1.44 -21.23
C VAL A 50 9.29 -2.77 -20.50
N VAL A 51 8.11 -3.36 -20.59
CA VAL A 51 7.77 -4.61 -19.90
C VAL A 51 8.35 -5.82 -20.65
N SER A 52 8.24 -5.81 -21.98
CA SER A 52 8.78 -6.81 -22.90
C SER A 52 9.07 -6.16 -24.26
N GLY A 53 9.63 -6.90 -25.21
CA GLY A 53 9.87 -6.41 -26.58
C GLY A 53 8.60 -6.05 -27.37
N ASP A 54 7.41 -6.29 -26.81
CA ASP A 54 6.10 -6.00 -27.39
C ASP A 54 5.12 -5.36 -26.40
N CYS A 55 5.58 -4.91 -25.23
CA CYS A 55 4.68 -4.30 -24.23
C CYS A 55 5.36 -3.14 -23.51
N LEU A 56 4.66 -2.01 -23.49
CA LEU A 56 5.11 -0.75 -22.90
C LEU A 56 4.12 -0.29 -21.83
N ILE A 57 4.61 0.53 -20.89
CA ILE A 57 3.78 1.37 -20.03
C ILE A 57 4.07 2.81 -20.38
N VAL A 58 3.03 3.53 -20.75
CA VAL A 58 3.06 4.93 -21.17
C VAL A 58 2.22 5.71 -20.17
N ALA A 59 2.77 6.75 -19.55
CA ALA A 59 1.93 7.62 -18.74
C ALA A 59 1.32 8.72 -19.60
N ASP A 60 -0.01 8.71 -19.61
CA ASP A 60 -0.92 9.56 -20.37
C ASP A 60 -0.77 11.03 -19.94
N ASP A 61 -0.53 11.92 -20.89
CA ASP A 61 -0.33 13.35 -20.62
C ASP A 61 -1.62 14.04 -20.18
N ALA A 62 -2.79 13.45 -20.45
CA ALA A 62 -4.07 13.96 -19.97
C ALA A 62 -4.23 13.83 -18.45
N VAL A 63 -3.40 13.01 -17.79
CA VAL A 63 -3.46 12.76 -16.34
C VAL A 63 -2.29 13.45 -15.64
N PRO A 64 -2.50 14.09 -14.46
CA PRO A 64 -1.45 14.79 -13.73
C PRO A 64 -0.23 13.92 -13.41
N PHE A 65 0.95 14.56 -13.41
CA PHE A 65 2.22 13.94 -13.05
C PHE A 65 2.18 13.37 -11.62
N GLY A 66 2.62 12.13 -11.44
CA GLY A 66 2.64 11.46 -10.14
C GLY A 66 1.33 10.74 -9.76
N SER A 67 0.30 10.82 -10.59
CA SER A 67 -0.91 10.01 -10.42
C SER A 67 -0.68 8.56 -10.87
N PRO A 68 -0.96 7.55 -10.03
CA PRO A 68 -0.92 6.14 -10.44
C PRO A 68 -1.85 5.82 -11.62
N ALA A 69 -2.92 6.59 -11.79
CA ALA A 69 -3.89 6.42 -12.87
C ALA A 69 -3.37 6.85 -14.25
N ALA A 70 -2.23 7.57 -14.30
CA ALA A 70 -1.65 8.01 -15.57
C ALA A 70 -1.04 6.85 -16.37
N GLU A 71 -0.54 5.80 -15.69
CA GLU A 71 0.17 4.69 -16.33
C GLU A 71 -0.78 3.75 -17.08
N ARG A 72 -0.71 3.76 -18.42
CA ARG A 72 -1.47 2.87 -19.30
C ARG A 72 -0.53 1.82 -19.91
N ARG A 73 -0.92 0.55 -19.80
CA ARG A 73 -0.21 -0.57 -20.43
C ARG A 73 -0.68 -0.74 -21.87
N VAL A 74 0.27 -0.78 -22.79
CA VAL A 74 0.02 -0.90 -24.24
C VAL A 74 0.83 -2.05 -24.80
N CYS A 75 0.14 -3.06 -25.33
CA CYS A 75 0.77 -4.12 -26.11
C CYS A 75 0.90 -3.67 -27.57
N LEU A 76 2.05 -3.90 -28.20
CA LEU A 76 2.25 -3.57 -29.60
C LEU A 76 1.35 -4.46 -30.48
N SER A 77 0.51 -3.83 -31.28
CA SER A 77 -0.49 -4.49 -32.12
C SER A 77 0.13 -5.45 -33.12
N SER A 78 -0.50 -6.60 -33.34
CA SER A 78 -0.15 -7.59 -34.38
C SER A 78 1.29 -8.11 -34.38
N ILE A 79 2.04 -7.96 -33.31
CA ILE A 79 3.37 -8.57 -33.16
C ILE A 79 3.44 -9.43 -31.90
N ARG A 80 4.47 -10.28 -31.84
CA ARG A 80 4.83 -11.06 -30.65
C ARG A 80 6.33 -11.05 -30.47
N SER A 81 6.78 -10.60 -29.31
CA SER A 81 8.18 -10.68 -28.89
C SER A 81 8.48 -12.01 -28.20
N PRO A 82 9.75 -12.47 -28.18
CA PRO A 82 10.22 -13.51 -27.29
C PRO A 82 9.79 -13.29 -25.83
N LYS A 83 9.43 -14.38 -25.13
CA LYS A 83 8.90 -14.34 -23.76
C LYS A 83 10.01 -14.09 -22.75
N MET A 84 9.79 -13.18 -21.79
CA MET A 84 10.75 -12.82 -20.73
C MET A 84 11.07 -13.97 -19.76
N GLY A 85 10.25 -15.02 -19.74
CA GLY A 85 10.30 -16.08 -18.74
C GLY A 85 9.69 -15.63 -17.41
N ASN A 86 9.58 -16.57 -16.47
CA ASN A 86 9.05 -16.33 -15.14
C ASN A 86 9.81 -17.21 -14.13
N PRO A 87 10.74 -16.62 -13.35
CA PRO A 87 11.50 -17.36 -12.36
C PRO A 87 10.64 -18.09 -11.32
N ARG A 88 9.44 -17.56 -10.99
CA ARG A 88 8.51 -18.20 -10.03
C ARG A 88 7.83 -19.45 -10.60
N ARG A 89 7.84 -19.61 -11.92
CA ARG A 89 7.31 -20.77 -12.64
C ARG A 89 8.43 -21.59 -13.30
N GLU A 90 9.69 -21.30 -12.95
CA GLU A 90 10.89 -21.91 -13.54
C GLU A 90 10.96 -21.79 -15.07
N GLU A 91 10.23 -20.82 -15.64
CA GLU A 91 10.23 -20.54 -17.07
C GLU A 91 11.46 -19.71 -17.42
N LYS A 92 12.40 -20.30 -18.16
CA LYS A 92 13.61 -19.60 -18.63
C LYS A 92 13.25 -18.51 -19.67
N PRO A 93 13.96 -17.37 -19.69
CA PRO A 93 13.79 -16.37 -20.74
C PRO A 93 14.06 -16.96 -22.12
N ALA A 94 13.23 -16.61 -23.10
CA ALA A 94 13.44 -17.02 -24.48
C ALA A 94 14.67 -16.29 -25.08
N PRO A 95 15.33 -16.89 -26.09
CA PRO A 95 16.45 -16.25 -26.82
C PRO A 95 16.12 -14.83 -27.27
N TYR A 96 17.11 -13.93 -27.24
CA TYR A 96 17.02 -12.52 -27.64
C TYR A 96 16.02 -11.64 -26.86
N THR A 97 15.37 -12.17 -25.82
CA THR A 97 14.35 -11.39 -25.10
C THR A 97 14.95 -10.19 -24.35
N ARG A 98 16.12 -10.36 -23.74
CA ARG A 98 16.76 -9.29 -22.98
C ARG A 98 17.24 -8.18 -23.92
N GLU A 99 17.76 -8.57 -25.07
CA GLU A 99 18.23 -7.70 -26.15
C GLU A 99 17.06 -6.92 -26.76
N ALA A 100 15.91 -7.57 -26.98
CA ALA A 100 14.69 -6.92 -27.43
C ALA A 100 14.21 -5.84 -26.44
N ARG A 101 14.17 -6.20 -25.14
CA ARG A 101 13.79 -5.26 -24.08
C ARG A 101 14.77 -4.09 -23.98
N GLU A 102 16.08 -4.37 -23.98
CA GLU A 102 17.13 -3.35 -23.87
C GLU A 102 17.16 -2.42 -25.10
N PHE A 103 16.92 -2.97 -26.30
CA PHE A 103 16.81 -2.21 -27.53
C PHE A 103 15.70 -1.14 -27.47
N LEU A 104 14.55 -1.52 -26.92
CA LEU A 104 13.44 -0.60 -26.69
C LEU A 104 13.74 0.36 -25.54
N ARG A 105 14.32 -0.12 -24.45
CA ARG A 105 14.65 0.69 -23.26
C ARG A 105 15.50 1.90 -23.64
N GLN A 106 16.59 1.67 -24.35
CA GLN A 106 17.54 2.71 -24.77
C GLN A 106 16.92 3.75 -25.72
N ARG A 107 15.88 3.37 -26.48
CA ARG A 107 15.24 4.25 -27.46
C ARG A 107 14.02 4.98 -26.93
N LEU A 108 13.30 4.38 -26.00
CA LEU A 108 11.95 4.81 -25.65
C LEU A 108 11.84 5.37 -24.24
N ILE A 109 12.61 4.88 -23.26
CA ILE A 109 12.42 5.33 -21.88
C ILE A 109 12.59 6.83 -21.78
N GLY A 110 11.57 7.49 -21.21
CA GLY A 110 11.53 8.93 -21.07
C GLY A 110 11.31 9.70 -22.39
N LYS A 111 11.02 9.04 -23.51
CA LYS A 111 10.63 9.71 -24.76
C LYS A 111 9.12 9.88 -24.84
N GLN A 112 8.72 10.96 -25.50
CA GLN A 112 7.34 11.23 -25.87
C GLN A 112 6.92 10.32 -27.01
N VAL A 113 5.74 9.70 -26.90
CA VAL A 113 5.17 8.83 -27.93
C VAL A 113 3.70 9.18 -28.19
N ILE A 114 3.24 8.82 -29.38
CA ILE A 114 1.83 8.87 -29.77
C ILE A 114 1.33 7.43 -29.82
N VAL A 115 0.24 7.15 -29.12
CA VAL A 115 -0.37 5.82 -29.04
C VAL A 115 -1.72 5.83 -29.75
N GLN A 116 -1.86 4.93 -30.71
CA GLN A 116 -3.13 4.65 -31.38
C GLN A 116 -3.65 3.30 -30.90
N MET A 117 -4.69 3.30 -30.07
CA MET A 117 -5.31 2.08 -29.56
C MET A 117 -6.21 1.48 -30.63
N GLU A 118 -6.16 0.16 -30.80
CA GLU A 118 -6.82 -0.50 -31.93
C GLU A 118 -7.79 -1.60 -31.48
N TYR A 119 -7.39 -2.45 -30.53
CA TYR A 119 -8.26 -3.53 -30.04
C TYR A 119 -7.84 -4.02 -28.66
N SER A 120 -8.79 -4.54 -27.88
CA SER A 120 -8.50 -5.32 -26.68
C SER A 120 -8.69 -6.80 -26.96
N ARG A 121 -7.95 -7.67 -26.25
CA ARG A 121 -8.17 -9.13 -26.26
C ARG A 121 -8.35 -9.66 -24.85
N LYS A 122 -9.34 -10.53 -24.66
CA LYS A 122 -9.50 -11.29 -23.42
C LYS A 122 -8.36 -12.31 -23.29
N VAL A 123 -7.68 -12.31 -22.16
CA VAL A 123 -6.60 -13.24 -21.86
C VAL A 123 -7.19 -14.50 -21.25
N THR A 124 -7.30 -15.57 -22.04
CA THR A 124 -7.59 -16.89 -21.50
C THR A 124 -6.34 -17.41 -20.79
N GLN A 125 -6.44 -17.70 -19.49
CA GLN A 125 -5.34 -18.25 -18.72
C GLN A 125 -5.03 -19.66 -19.26
N ALA A 126 -3.91 -19.82 -19.96
CA ALA A 126 -3.40 -21.14 -20.31
C ALA A 126 -2.87 -21.83 -19.05
N ASP A 127 -3.46 -22.98 -18.73
CA ASP A 127 -3.12 -24.03 -17.74
C ASP A 127 -2.21 -23.64 -16.55
N GLY A 128 -2.84 -23.52 -15.37
CA GLY A 128 -2.20 -23.49 -14.06
C GLY A 128 -3.26 -23.43 -12.95
N PRO A 129 -3.04 -24.07 -11.77
CA PRO A 129 -4.12 -24.36 -10.84
C PRO A 129 -4.77 -23.11 -10.26
N THR A 130 -6.08 -23.21 -10.16
CA THR A 130 -7.08 -22.23 -9.76
C THR A 130 -6.79 -21.61 -8.40
N THR A 131 -6.61 -20.28 -8.39
CA THR A 131 -7.01 -19.46 -7.24
C THR A 131 -8.35 -18.84 -7.58
N SER A 132 -9.33 -19.11 -6.74
CA SER A 132 -10.73 -18.71 -6.83
C SER A 132 -10.87 -17.19 -6.90
N GLY A 133 -11.58 -16.71 -7.94
CA GLY A 133 -11.95 -15.29 -8.13
C GLY A 133 -11.33 -14.60 -9.35
N ALA A 134 -11.20 -15.28 -10.50
CA ALA A 134 -10.61 -14.68 -11.69
C ALA A 134 -11.60 -13.76 -12.44
N ALA A 135 -11.51 -12.45 -12.19
CA ALA A 135 -12.08 -11.44 -13.08
C ALA A 135 -11.46 -11.57 -14.48
N ASP A 136 -12.27 -11.39 -15.53
CA ASP A 136 -11.82 -11.37 -16.92
C ASP A 136 -10.68 -10.37 -17.11
N ARG A 137 -9.47 -10.84 -17.44
CA ARG A 137 -8.33 -9.97 -17.76
C ARG A 137 -8.32 -9.62 -19.25
N PHE A 138 -8.31 -8.33 -19.56
CA PHE A 138 -8.16 -7.82 -20.92
C PHE A 138 -6.75 -7.25 -21.12
N MET A 139 -6.22 -7.38 -22.33
CA MET A 139 -5.01 -6.70 -22.79
C MET A 139 -5.37 -5.78 -23.94
N ASP A 140 -4.94 -4.53 -23.86
CA ASP A 140 -5.17 -3.55 -24.91
C ASP A 140 -3.96 -3.46 -25.84
N PHE A 141 -4.23 -3.44 -27.14
CA PHE A 141 -3.26 -3.44 -28.21
C PHE A 141 -3.36 -2.15 -29.01
N GLY A 142 -2.21 -1.60 -29.37
CA GLY A 142 -2.14 -0.39 -30.16
C GLY A 142 -0.81 -0.22 -30.90
N SER A 143 -0.83 0.68 -31.87
CA SER A 143 0.34 1.15 -32.60
C SER A 143 0.99 2.32 -31.83
N VAL A 144 2.29 2.23 -31.58
CA VAL A 144 3.05 3.27 -30.85
C VAL A 144 4.04 3.92 -31.81
N PHE A 145 4.06 5.25 -31.82
CA PHE A 145 4.91 6.06 -32.69
C PHE A 145 5.85 6.94 -31.88
N LEU A 146 7.13 6.90 -32.23
CA LEU A 146 8.12 7.87 -31.77
C LEU A 146 8.15 9.04 -32.76
N PRO A 147 7.76 10.26 -32.36
CA PRO A 147 7.82 11.42 -33.23
C PRO A 147 9.25 11.65 -33.72
N SER A 148 9.41 11.97 -35.00
CA SER A 148 10.73 12.35 -35.53
C SER A 148 11.10 13.73 -34.98
N PRO A 149 12.34 13.96 -34.49
CA PRO A 149 12.74 15.28 -34.03
C PRO A 149 12.63 16.28 -35.19
N ALA A 150 11.95 17.40 -34.95
CA ALA A 150 11.96 18.52 -35.87
C ALA A 150 13.42 18.94 -36.09
N LYS A 151 13.87 18.94 -37.36
CA LYS A 151 15.24 19.20 -37.81
C LYS A 151 16.03 20.15 -36.88
N GLY A 152 17.07 19.62 -36.26
CA GLY A 152 18.05 20.36 -35.46
C GLY A 152 19.16 19.43 -34.99
N ASP A 153 20.25 19.40 -35.77
CA ASP A 153 21.59 18.81 -35.57
C ASP A 153 21.84 17.29 -35.55
N SER A 154 22.66 16.90 -36.56
CA SER A 154 23.59 15.76 -36.72
C SER A 154 23.07 14.32 -36.76
N ASP A 155 23.07 13.80 -38.00
CA ASP A 155 23.51 12.49 -38.51
C ASP A 155 23.60 11.28 -37.54
N GLU A 156 22.65 10.35 -37.65
CA GLU A 156 22.91 8.99 -38.17
C GLU A 156 21.63 8.12 -38.21
N VAL A 157 21.57 7.26 -39.24
CA VAL A 157 20.51 6.32 -39.65
C VAL A 157 19.35 6.95 -40.44
N ALA A 158 19.57 7.00 -41.75
CA ALA A 158 18.59 7.28 -42.80
C ALA A 158 17.26 6.53 -42.58
N ALA A 159 16.23 7.28 -42.21
CA ALA A 159 14.84 6.89 -42.38
C ALA A 159 14.46 7.16 -43.84
N SER A 160 14.00 6.14 -44.55
CA SER A 160 13.33 6.30 -45.84
C SER A 160 12.05 7.11 -45.63
N SER A 161 12.10 8.38 -45.99
CA SER A 161 10.94 9.25 -46.11
C SER A 161 10.03 8.73 -47.23
N ALA A 162 9.03 7.93 -46.87
CA ALA A 162 7.87 7.71 -47.75
C ALA A 162 6.88 8.85 -47.48
N ALA A 163 6.68 9.65 -48.53
CA ALA A 163 5.82 10.81 -48.57
C ALA A 163 4.37 10.51 -48.12
N ALA A 164 3.76 11.53 -47.53
CA ALA A 164 2.35 11.57 -47.16
C ALA A 164 1.45 11.22 -48.35
N ILE A 165 0.64 10.18 -48.19
CA ILE A 165 -0.58 9.98 -48.97
C ILE A 165 -1.71 9.69 -47.98
N ASN A 166 -2.67 10.61 -47.97
CA ASN A 166 -3.95 10.62 -47.26
C ASN A 166 -3.91 10.77 -45.73
N GLY A 167 -4.46 11.91 -45.28
CA GLY A 167 -4.47 12.38 -43.89
C GLY A 167 -5.09 11.40 -42.91
N SER A 168 -4.27 10.97 -41.93
CA SER A 168 -4.61 10.26 -40.67
C SER A 168 -3.35 9.60 -40.05
N GLN A 169 -2.25 9.46 -40.79
CA GLN A 169 -1.04 8.79 -40.28
C GLN A 169 -0.26 9.70 -39.31
N PRO A 170 0.03 9.26 -38.08
CA PRO A 170 0.87 10.00 -37.14
C PRO A 170 2.31 10.09 -37.68
N VAL A 171 2.87 11.29 -37.68
CA VAL A 171 4.24 11.55 -38.16
C VAL A 171 5.23 11.00 -37.12
N GLY A 172 5.78 9.81 -37.37
CA GLY A 172 6.73 9.18 -36.46
C GLY A 172 7.15 7.79 -36.90
N VAL A 173 8.16 7.24 -36.23
CA VAL A 173 8.64 5.88 -36.47
C VAL A 173 7.77 4.90 -35.68
N ASN A 174 7.17 3.92 -36.36
CA ASN A 174 6.38 2.86 -35.71
C ASN A 174 7.29 1.90 -34.94
N ILE A 175 7.07 1.78 -33.64
CA ILE A 175 7.90 0.96 -32.74
C ILE A 175 7.79 -0.53 -33.06
N ALA A 176 6.60 -1.01 -33.43
CA ALA A 176 6.41 -2.41 -33.80
C ALA A 176 7.22 -2.77 -35.06
N GLU A 177 7.29 -1.85 -36.02
CA GLU A 177 8.14 -2.02 -37.21
C GLU A 177 9.62 -2.09 -36.84
N LEU A 178 10.10 -1.23 -35.91
CA LEU A 178 11.47 -1.25 -35.43
C LEU A 178 11.85 -2.57 -34.75
N VAL A 179 10.97 -3.11 -33.90
CA VAL A 179 11.15 -4.41 -33.23
C VAL A 179 11.29 -5.52 -34.27
N LEU A 180 10.38 -5.56 -35.24
CA LEU A 180 10.41 -6.58 -36.30
C LEU A 180 11.64 -6.43 -37.18
N ALA A 181 12.01 -5.21 -37.60
CA ALA A 181 13.15 -4.95 -38.48
C ALA A 181 14.50 -5.37 -37.86
N ARG A 182 14.58 -5.49 -36.53
CA ARG A 182 15.75 -6.03 -35.81
C ARG A 182 15.66 -7.52 -35.52
N GLY A 183 14.58 -8.19 -35.90
CA GLY A 183 14.35 -9.60 -35.63
C GLY A 183 14.09 -9.88 -34.16
N PHE A 184 13.43 -8.95 -33.46
CA PHE A 184 13.07 -9.10 -32.04
C PHE A 184 11.61 -9.53 -31.84
N GLY A 185 10.96 -10.03 -32.89
CA GLY A 185 9.60 -10.54 -32.81
C GLY A 185 9.10 -11.06 -34.15
N ASN A 186 7.90 -11.61 -34.13
CA ASN A 186 7.18 -12.10 -35.30
C ASN A 186 5.85 -11.36 -35.48
N VAL A 187 5.38 -11.30 -36.72
CA VAL A 187 4.03 -10.78 -37.01
C VAL A 187 3.01 -11.86 -36.65
N VAL A 188 2.01 -11.47 -35.87
CA VAL A 188 0.86 -12.33 -35.56
C VAL A 188 0.02 -12.48 -36.82
N ARG A 189 -0.33 -13.71 -37.17
CA ARG A 189 -1.23 -13.99 -38.30
C ARG A 189 -2.67 -13.96 -37.81
N HIS A 190 -3.45 -13.04 -38.34
CA HIS A 190 -4.84 -12.83 -37.96
C HIS A 190 -5.77 -13.51 -38.97
N ARG A 191 -6.88 -14.08 -38.48
CA ARG A 191 -8.00 -14.51 -39.34
C ARG A 191 -8.76 -13.28 -39.83
N ASP A 192 -9.50 -13.40 -40.93
CA ASP A 192 -10.19 -12.25 -41.56
C ASP A 192 -11.21 -11.54 -40.66
N PHE A 193 -11.71 -12.20 -39.61
CA PHE A 193 -12.67 -11.65 -38.64
C PHE A 193 -12.02 -11.17 -37.34
N GLU A 194 -10.70 -11.32 -37.17
CA GLU A 194 -10.00 -10.84 -35.98
C GLU A 194 -9.52 -9.41 -36.17
N GLU A 195 -9.58 -8.63 -35.10
CA GLU A 195 -8.95 -7.31 -35.06
C GLU A 195 -7.43 -7.44 -35.17
N ARG A 196 -6.83 -6.50 -35.93
CA ARG A 196 -5.40 -6.44 -36.26
C ARG A 196 -4.95 -4.99 -36.43
N SER A 197 -3.64 -4.80 -36.56
CA SER A 197 -3.04 -3.48 -36.72
C SER A 197 -3.46 -2.76 -37.99
N ASN A 198 -3.64 -1.43 -37.88
CA ASN A 198 -3.84 -0.56 -39.03
C ASN A 198 -2.61 -0.49 -39.96
N HIS A 199 -1.43 -0.90 -39.45
CA HIS A 199 -0.16 -0.87 -40.16
C HIS A 199 0.34 -2.27 -40.52
N TYR A 200 -0.55 -3.26 -40.61
CA TYR A 200 -0.21 -4.68 -40.78
C TYR A 200 0.73 -4.97 -41.96
N ASP A 201 0.51 -4.32 -43.11
CA ASP A 201 1.32 -4.54 -44.31
C ASP A 201 2.78 -4.08 -44.11
N ALA A 202 2.99 -2.96 -43.40
CA ALA A 202 4.33 -2.48 -43.03
C ALA A 202 5.04 -3.42 -42.06
N LEU A 203 4.29 -4.02 -41.12
CA LEU A 203 4.82 -5.03 -40.20
C LEU A 203 5.29 -6.28 -40.95
N LEU A 204 4.52 -6.78 -41.92
CA LEU A 204 4.91 -7.91 -42.77
C LEU A 204 6.18 -7.60 -43.58
N ALA A 205 6.28 -6.40 -44.14
CA ALA A 205 7.48 -5.96 -44.86
C ALA A 205 8.72 -5.89 -43.94
N ALA A 206 8.56 -5.44 -42.69
CA ALA A 206 9.63 -5.43 -41.70
C ALA A 206 10.08 -6.83 -41.28
N GLU A 207 9.16 -7.77 -41.05
CA GLU A 207 9.47 -9.18 -40.78
C GLU A 207 10.22 -9.81 -41.95
N ALA A 208 9.78 -9.57 -43.20
CA ALA A 208 10.47 -10.07 -44.39
C ALA A 208 11.92 -9.57 -44.51
N ARG A 209 12.18 -8.29 -44.17
CA ARG A 209 13.54 -7.72 -44.12
C ARG A 209 14.40 -8.36 -43.02
N ALA A 210 13.80 -8.72 -41.88
CA ALA A 210 14.53 -9.36 -40.80
C ALA A 210 14.85 -10.84 -41.08
N LEU A 211 13.92 -11.56 -41.73
CA LEU A 211 14.11 -12.93 -42.19
C LEU A 211 15.21 -13.03 -43.25
N SER A 212 15.13 -12.19 -44.30
CA SER A 212 16.16 -12.15 -45.34
C SER A 212 17.53 -11.75 -44.79
N GLY A 213 17.55 -10.81 -43.84
CA GLY A 213 18.77 -10.40 -43.15
C GLY A 213 19.26 -11.34 -42.03
N LYS A 214 18.54 -12.44 -41.75
CA LYS A 214 18.83 -13.39 -40.65
C LYS A 214 19.14 -12.68 -39.32
N LYS A 215 18.30 -11.72 -38.93
CA LYS A 215 18.51 -10.87 -37.74
C LYS A 215 17.84 -11.45 -36.50
N GLY A 216 18.45 -11.22 -35.33
CA GLY A 216 17.87 -11.57 -34.03
C GLY A 216 17.42 -13.03 -33.96
N ILE A 217 16.15 -13.26 -33.65
CA ILE A 217 15.56 -14.61 -33.55
C ILE A 217 15.53 -15.37 -34.88
N HIS A 218 15.72 -14.69 -36.01
CA HIS A 218 15.80 -15.32 -37.34
C HIS A 218 17.25 -15.66 -37.73
N SER A 219 18.21 -15.33 -36.87
CA SER A 219 19.60 -15.73 -37.03
C SER A 219 19.80 -17.19 -36.60
N ALA A 220 20.75 -17.88 -37.23
CA ALA A 220 21.24 -19.16 -36.74
C ALA A 220 22.24 -19.02 -35.57
N LYS A 221 22.62 -17.78 -35.20
CA LYS A 221 23.52 -17.52 -34.07
C LYS A 221 22.81 -17.73 -32.74
N GLU A 222 23.50 -18.38 -31.81
CA GLU A 222 23.03 -18.49 -30.43
C GLU A 222 22.87 -17.11 -29.80
N SER A 223 21.85 -16.98 -28.94
CA SER A 223 21.63 -15.76 -28.16
C SER A 223 22.79 -15.58 -27.19
N PRO A 224 23.32 -14.35 -27.04
CA PRO A 224 24.31 -14.02 -26.02
C PRO A 224 23.91 -14.52 -24.62
N ALA A 225 24.71 -15.41 -24.04
CA ALA A 225 24.51 -15.86 -22.67
C ALA A 225 24.93 -14.75 -21.70
N MET A 226 24.00 -14.27 -20.87
CA MET A 226 24.29 -13.28 -19.84
C MET A 226 23.97 -13.83 -18.45
N HIS A 227 25.01 -14.21 -17.73
CA HIS A 227 24.91 -14.64 -16.34
C HIS A 227 24.88 -13.41 -15.42
N ILE A 228 23.72 -13.15 -14.81
CA ILE A 228 23.54 -12.04 -13.86
C ILE A 228 23.53 -12.61 -12.45
N THR A 229 24.42 -12.12 -11.60
CA THR A 229 24.39 -12.44 -10.17
C THR A 229 23.30 -11.62 -9.49
N ASP A 230 22.20 -12.25 -9.06
CA ASP A 230 21.13 -11.55 -8.35
C ASP A 230 21.36 -11.55 -6.82
N LEU A 231 21.84 -10.44 -6.29
CA LEU A 231 22.03 -10.24 -4.84
C LEU A 231 20.74 -9.86 -4.11
N THR A 232 19.64 -9.57 -4.82
CA THR A 232 18.35 -9.22 -4.19
C THR A 232 17.68 -10.42 -3.50
N VAL A 233 18.02 -11.62 -3.94
CA VAL A 233 17.52 -12.90 -3.40
C VAL A 233 18.60 -13.71 -2.68
N ALA A 234 19.83 -13.20 -2.65
CA ALA A 234 20.95 -13.87 -1.98
C ALA A 234 20.92 -13.62 -0.46
N ALA A 235 21.59 -14.48 0.30
CA ALA A 235 21.77 -14.27 1.73
C ALA A 235 22.52 -12.94 1.99
N ALA A 236 22.13 -12.22 3.05
CA ALA A 236 22.71 -10.92 3.40
C ALA A 236 24.24 -10.95 3.56
N LYS A 237 24.81 -12.10 3.98
CA LYS A 237 26.26 -12.31 4.03
C LYS A 237 26.93 -12.07 2.67
N LYS A 238 26.35 -12.60 1.59
CA LYS A 238 26.88 -12.43 0.23
C LYS A 238 26.85 -10.96 -0.22
N ALA A 239 25.80 -10.21 0.15
CA ALA A 239 25.76 -8.77 -0.11
C ALA A 239 26.87 -8.01 0.63
N LYS A 240 27.13 -8.36 1.90
CA LYS A 240 28.25 -7.80 2.69
C LYS A 240 29.60 -8.09 2.07
N ASP A 241 29.80 -9.30 1.56
CA ASP A 241 31.06 -9.69 0.89
C ASP A 241 31.31 -8.87 -0.40
N PHE A 242 30.24 -8.40 -1.07
CA PHE A 242 30.33 -7.54 -2.27
C PHE A 242 30.55 -6.05 -1.94
N LEU A 243 30.24 -5.60 -0.73
CA LEU A 243 30.29 -4.18 -0.34
C LEU A 243 31.65 -3.51 -0.64
N PRO A 244 32.82 -4.09 -0.30
CA PRO A 244 34.11 -3.44 -0.56
C PRO A 244 34.38 -3.18 -2.05
N SER A 245 33.86 -4.04 -2.92
CA SER A 245 34.01 -3.90 -4.38
C SER A 245 33.16 -2.74 -4.92
N LEU A 246 32.00 -2.49 -4.32
CA LEU A 246 31.13 -1.37 -4.68
C LEU A 246 31.66 -0.05 -4.10
N GLN A 247 32.10 -0.03 -2.85
CA GLN A 247 32.64 1.18 -2.19
C GLN A 247 33.91 1.73 -2.88
N ARG A 248 34.72 0.86 -3.49
CA ARG A 248 35.93 1.28 -4.22
C ARG A 248 35.62 2.17 -5.43
N ILE A 249 34.41 2.06 -5.99
CA ILE A 249 33.99 2.83 -7.16
C ILE A 249 33.05 3.93 -6.68
N ARG A 250 33.54 5.17 -6.62
CA ARG A 250 32.76 6.32 -6.12
C ARG A 250 31.47 6.59 -6.90
N ARG A 251 31.49 6.40 -8.22
CA ARG A 251 30.33 6.57 -9.10
C ARG A 251 30.18 5.36 -10.00
N ILE A 252 29.14 4.57 -9.75
CA ILE A 252 28.84 3.34 -10.48
C ILE A 252 27.67 3.58 -11.41
N PRO A 253 27.84 3.43 -12.73
CA PRO A 253 26.71 3.38 -13.66
C PRO A 253 25.83 2.17 -13.38
N ALA A 254 24.53 2.40 -13.23
CA ALA A 254 23.53 1.38 -12.96
C ALA A 254 22.24 1.66 -13.74
N VAL A 255 21.39 0.65 -13.89
CA VAL A 255 20.06 0.76 -14.49
C VAL A 255 19.02 0.44 -13.43
N VAL A 256 18.01 1.29 -13.27
CA VAL A 256 16.90 1.02 -12.35
C VAL A 256 15.97 -0.03 -12.95
N GLU A 257 16.11 -1.29 -12.55
CA GLU A 257 15.26 -2.37 -13.07
C GLU A 257 13.84 -2.30 -12.52
N TYR A 258 13.68 -1.90 -11.25
CA TYR A 258 12.39 -1.87 -10.57
C TYR A 258 12.35 -0.88 -9.40
N VAL A 259 11.19 -0.26 -9.17
CA VAL A 259 10.89 0.60 -8.01
C VAL A 259 10.10 -0.22 -6.99
N LEU A 260 10.72 -0.55 -5.84
CA LEU A 260 10.11 -1.35 -4.78
C LEU A 260 9.26 -0.49 -3.82
N SER A 261 9.74 0.71 -3.54
CA SER A 261 9.05 1.78 -2.80
C SER A 261 9.60 3.14 -3.28
N GLY A 262 9.04 4.26 -2.78
CA GLY A 262 9.54 5.60 -3.14
C GLY A 262 11.04 5.80 -2.89
N HIS A 263 11.66 5.10 -1.95
CA HIS A 263 13.10 5.24 -1.67
C HIS A 263 13.90 3.94 -1.85
N ARG A 264 13.31 2.85 -2.36
CA ARG A 264 13.96 1.53 -2.51
C ARG A 264 13.79 0.96 -3.91
N PHE A 265 14.86 0.42 -4.47
CA PHE A 265 14.99 0.06 -5.88
C PHE A 265 15.70 -1.28 -6.08
N LYS A 266 15.41 -1.96 -7.19
CA LYS A 266 16.27 -3.01 -7.75
C LYS A 266 17.11 -2.37 -8.85
N LEU A 267 18.43 -2.45 -8.72
CA LEU A 267 19.37 -1.90 -9.69
C LEU A 267 20.15 -3.02 -10.35
N TYR A 268 20.42 -2.89 -11.65
CA TYR A 268 21.38 -3.70 -12.38
C TYR A 268 22.64 -2.89 -12.60
N ILE A 269 23.80 -3.46 -12.28
CA ILE A 269 25.11 -2.85 -12.49
C ILE A 269 25.80 -3.60 -13.63
N PRO A 270 25.86 -3.03 -14.85
CA PRO A 270 26.40 -3.72 -16.02
C PRO A 270 27.87 -4.13 -15.84
N LYS A 271 28.69 -3.24 -15.25
CA LYS A 271 30.15 -3.43 -15.13
C LYS A 271 30.56 -4.70 -14.37
N ILE A 272 29.75 -5.12 -13.40
CA ILE A 272 29.99 -6.31 -12.58
C ILE A 272 28.88 -7.35 -12.76
N THR A 273 27.99 -7.16 -13.74
CA THR A 273 26.91 -8.08 -14.10
C THR A 273 26.10 -8.57 -12.89
N CYS A 274 25.72 -7.66 -12.00
CA CYS A 274 24.96 -8.00 -10.81
C CYS A 274 23.72 -7.13 -10.62
N SER A 275 22.67 -7.70 -10.04
CA SER A 275 21.52 -6.95 -9.56
C SER A 275 21.56 -6.82 -8.05
N ILE A 276 21.30 -5.61 -7.53
CA ILE A 276 21.33 -5.29 -6.10
C ILE A 276 20.00 -4.67 -5.65
N ALA A 277 19.68 -4.84 -4.37
CA ALA A 277 18.65 -4.06 -3.70
C ALA A 277 19.31 -2.79 -3.17
N PHE A 278 18.77 -1.63 -3.53
CA PHE A 278 19.33 -0.33 -3.19
C PHE A 278 18.28 0.54 -2.50
N SER A 279 18.69 1.38 -1.55
CA SER A 279 17.84 2.36 -0.88
C SER A 279 18.58 3.67 -0.70
N PHE A 280 17.86 4.80 -0.77
CA PHE A 280 18.47 6.09 -0.47
C PHE A 280 18.96 6.13 0.98
N SER A 281 20.19 6.61 1.17
CA SER A 281 20.74 6.91 2.49
C SER A 281 20.02 8.12 3.10
N GLY A 282 19.64 8.01 4.37
CA GLY A 282 19.07 9.12 5.13
C GLY A 282 17.69 9.60 4.67
N VAL A 283 17.03 8.95 3.69
CA VAL A 283 15.73 9.38 3.16
C VAL A 283 14.70 8.26 3.28
N ARG A 284 13.53 8.59 3.85
CA ARG A 284 12.45 7.64 4.09
C ARG A 284 11.14 8.12 3.48
N CYS A 285 10.55 7.28 2.63
CA CYS A 285 9.17 7.47 2.15
C CYS A 285 8.15 6.75 3.06
N PRO A 286 6.86 7.15 2.99
CA PRO A 286 5.75 6.41 3.60
C PRO A 286 5.75 4.93 3.21
N GLY A 287 5.47 4.07 4.19
CA GLY A 287 5.33 2.63 4.01
C GLY A 287 4.08 2.24 3.22
N ARG A 288 4.02 0.98 2.76
CA ARG A 288 2.84 0.45 2.04
C ARG A 288 1.60 0.58 2.93
N GLY A 289 0.59 1.28 2.44
CA GLY A 289 -0.69 1.50 3.15
C GLY A 289 -0.69 2.77 4.01
N GLU A 290 0.42 3.51 4.08
CA GLU A 290 0.45 4.85 4.63
C GLU A 290 0.02 5.88 3.56
N PRO A 291 -0.54 7.05 3.95
CA PRO A 291 -0.86 8.11 3.01
C PRO A 291 0.34 8.49 2.14
N TYR A 292 0.07 8.81 0.87
CA TYR A 292 1.08 9.23 -0.12
C TYR A 292 2.11 8.14 -0.53
N SER A 293 1.99 6.88 -0.05
CA SER A 293 2.92 5.81 -0.42
C SER A 293 2.89 5.47 -1.92
N GLU A 294 1.68 5.38 -2.50
CA GLU A 294 1.51 5.08 -3.93
C GLU A 294 1.94 6.27 -4.82
N GLU A 295 1.72 7.50 -4.35
CA GLU A 295 2.17 8.72 -5.04
C GLU A 295 3.70 8.78 -5.08
N ALA A 296 4.39 8.49 -3.96
CA ALA A 296 5.85 8.40 -3.92
C ALA A 296 6.43 7.35 -4.90
N ILE A 297 5.77 6.20 -5.01
CA ILE A 297 6.13 5.16 -5.98
C ILE A 297 5.91 5.65 -7.41
N SER A 298 4.76 6.26 -7.70
CA SER A 298 4.43 6.77 -9.04
C SER A 298 5.42 7.86 -9.49
N VAL A 299 5.78 8.79 -8.59
CA VAL A 299 6.78 9.85 -8.86
C VAL A 299 8.13 9.24 -9.21
N MET A 300 8.62 8.26 -8.45
CA MET A 300 9.89 7.59 -8.78
C MET A 300 9.81 6.76 -10.04
N ARG A 301 8.70 6.06 -10.29
CA ARG A 301 8.52 5.32 -11.53
C ARG A 301 8.62 6.25 -12.74
N ARG A 302 7.90 7.36 -12.70
CA ARG A 302 7.92 8.38 -13.76
C ARG A 302 9.29 9.05 -13.92
N ARG A 303 10.04 9.20 -12.83
CA ARG A 303 11.36 9.85 -12.83
C ARG A 303 12.48 8.93 -13.31
N ILE A 304 12.65 7.74 -12.72
CA ILE A 304 13.86 6.93 -12.89
C ILE A 304 13.64 5.48 -13.33
N MET A 305 12.41 4.98 -13.48
CA MET A 305 12.18 3.59 -13.88
C MET A 305 12.88 3.27 -15.22
N GLN A 306 13.69 2.22 -15.23
CA GLN A 306 14.49 1.77 -16.38
C GLN A 306 15.44 2.81 -16.98
N ARG A 307 15.77 3.87 -16.23
CA ARG A 307 16.78 4.85 -16.63
C ARG A 307 18.16 4.44 -16.17
N ASP A 308 19.14 4.90 -16.94
CA ASP A 308 20.55 4.86 -16.57
C ASP A 308 20.79 5.94 -15.50
N VAL A 309 21.36 5.53 -14.38
CA VAL A 309 21.65 6.36 -13.20
C VAL A 309 23.08 6.11 -12.74
N GLU A 310 23.61 7.03 -11.96
CA GLU A 310 24.86 6.82 -11.23
C GLU A 310 24.53 6.60 -9.76
N ILE A 311 25.19 5.64 -9.12
CA ILE A 311 25.06 5.40 -7.69
C ILE A 311 26.42 5.48 -6.98
N GLU A 312 26.36 5.84 -5.72
CA GLU A 312 27.46 5.71 -4.76
C GLU A 312 26.96 4.87 -3.60
N VAL A 313 27.65 3.77 -3.30
CA VAL A 313 27.25 2.83 -2.25
C VAL A 313 28.04 3.12 -0.98
N GLU A 314 27.34 3.45 0.10
CA GLU A 314 27.94 3.82 1.37
C GLU A 314 28.04 2.62 2.31
N THR A 315 26.97 1.81 2.42
CA THR A 315 26.93 0.65 3.31
C THR A 315 25.90 -0.38 2.84
N VAL A 316 25.73 -1.46 3.61
CA VAL A 316 24.68 -2.47 3.41
C VAL A 316 24.01 -2.77 4.74
N ASP A 317 22.68 -2.86 4.74
CA ASP A 317 21.91 -3.16 5.94
C ASP A 317 21.96 -4.66 6.31
N ARG A 318 21.31 -5.03 7.43
CA ARG A 318 21.25 -6.43 7.88
C ARG A 318 20.48 -7.34 6.92
N THR A 319 19.62 -6.78 6.07
CA THR A 319 18.80 -7.52 5.10
C THR A 319 19.50 -7.72 3.75
N GLY A 320 20.66 -7.11 3.53
CA GLY A 320 21.39 -7.14 2.26
C GLY A 320 20.98 -6.02 1.29
N THR A 321 20.28 -4.99 1.75
CA THR A 321 19.97 -3.79 0.95
C THR A 321 21.13 -2.80 1.07
N PHE A 322 21.70 -2.41 -0.07
CA PHE A 322 22.74 -1.39 -0.13
C PHE A 322 22.13 0.00 0.08
N LEU A 323 22.77 0.81 0.92
CA LEU A 323 22.38 2.18 1.19
C LEU A 323 23.36 3.11 0.47
N GLY A 324 22.83 4.16 -0.17
CA GLY A 324 23.67 5.13 -0.83
C GLY A 324 22.92 6.27 -1.49
N SER A 325 23.66 7.02 -2.30
CA SER A 325 23.16 8.16 -3.06
C SER A 325 23.04 7.82 -4.55
N MET A 326 22.07 8.43 -5.24
CA MET A 326 21.78 8.17 -6.66
C MET A 326 21.60 9.50 -7.40
N TRP A 327 22.15 9.57 -8.62
CA TRP A 327 22.03 10.73 -9.48
C TRP A 327 21.51 10.35 -10.85
N GLU A 328 20.66 11.22 -11.39
CA GLU A 328 20.24 11.22 -12.78
C GLU A 328 20.67 12.54 -13.41
N SER A 329 21.53 12.50 -14.42
CA SER A 329 22.03 13.71 -15.12
C SER A 329 22.53 14.80 -14.16
N ARG A 330 23.22 14.39 -13.07
CA ARG A 330 23.76 15.21 -11.96
C ARG A 330 22.76 15.66 -10.89
N THR A 331 21.47 15.45 -11.07
CA THR A 331 20.48 15.73 -10.01
C THR A 331 20.43 14.55 -9.05
N ASN A 332 20.61 14.81 -7.75
CA ASN A 332 20.38 13.81 -6.72
C ASN A 332 18.90 13.42 -6.70
N VAL A 333 18.60 12.16 -6.91
CA VAL A 333 17.21 11.71 -7.09
C VAL A 333 16.42 11.81 -5.77
N ALA A 334 17.09 11.73 -4.63
CA ALA A 334 16.43 11.80 -3.33
C ALA A 334 15.84 13.19 -3.02
N THR A 335 16.41 14.28 -3.57
CA THR A 335 15.87 15.64 -3.39
C THR A 335 14.47 15.76 -3.96
N VAL A 336 14.18 15.10 -5.09
CA VAL A 336 12.87 15.13 -5.76
C VAL A 336 11.74 14.68 -4.83
N LEU A 337 11.98 13.69 -3.97
CA LEU A 337 11.00 13.19 -3.01
C LEU A 337 10.82 14.15 -1.83
N LEU A 338 11.91 14.71 -1.34
CA LEU A 338 11.90 15.65 -0.22
C LEU A 338 11.23 16.96 -0.61
N GLU A 339 11.55 17.53 -1.77
CA GLU A 339 10.93 18.74 -2.33
C GLU A 339 9.43 18.56 -2.57
N ALA A 340 9.00 17.36 -2.98
CA ALA A 340 7.59 17.04 -3.18
C ALA A 340 6.82 16.77 -1.87
N GLY A 341 7.50 16.75 -0.71
CA GLY A 341 6.89 16.37 0.57
C GLY A 341 6.49 14.89 0.64
N LEU A 342 7.08 14.03 -0.20
CA LEU A 342 6.78 12.60 -0.27
C LEU A 342 7.80 11.74 0.50
N ALA A 343 8.81 12.38 1.10
CA ALA A 343 9.77 11.74 1.98
C ALA A 343 10.18 12.68 3.11
N LYS A 344 10.83 12.10 4.13
CA LYS A 344 11.48 12.82 5.22
C LYS A 344 12.91 12.34 5.43
N MET A 345 13.72 13.19 6.04
CA MET A 345 15.07 12.85 6.48
C MET A 345 15.01 11.90 7.67
N GLN A 346 15.85 10.87 7.66
CA GLN A 346 15.92 9.85 8.70
C GLN A 346 17.11 10.14 9.62
N THR A 347 16.82 10.59 10.84
CA THR A 347 17.83 11.01 11.84
C THR A 347 18.72 9.87 12.37
N SER A 348 18.29 8.62 12.23
CA SER A 348 19.06 7.46 12.69
C SER A 348 20.23 7.07 11.77
N PHE A 349 20.30 7.63 10.57
CA PHE A 349 21.46 7.52 9.69
C PHE A 349 22.25 8.82 9.79
N GLY A 350 23.53 8.73 10.17
CA GLY A 350 24.38 9.90 10.32
C GLY A 350 24.45 10.70 9.01
N ALA A 351 23.96 11.95 9.05
CA ALA A 351 23.96 12.85 7.91
C ALA A 351 25.39 13.18 7.43
N ASP A 352 26.38 13.01 8.30
CA ASP A 352 27.82 13.14 8.03
C ASP A 352 28.32 12.19 6.91
N ARG A 353 27.61 11.08 6.67
CA ARG A 353 27.98 10.11 5.63
C ARG A 353 27.48 10.47 4.23
N ILE A 354 26.57 11.43 4.14
CA ILE A 354 25.93 11.84 2.88
C ILE A 354 26.56 13.16 2.44
N ALA A 355 27.31 13.14 1.33
CA ALA A 355 28.04 14.31 0.84
C ALA A 355 27.13 15.55 0.61
N GLU A 356 25.88 15.32 0.21
CA GLU A 356 24.89 16.35 -0.12
C GLU A 356 23.77 16.48 0.93
N ALA A 357 24.02 16.09 2.19
CA ALA A 357 23.02 16.14 3.27
C ALA A 357 22.35 17.51 3.41
N HIS A 358 23.13 18.59 3.30
CA HIS A 358 22.62 19.97 3.39
C HIS A 358 21.56 20.29 2.33
N LEU A 359 21.69 19.76 1.11
CA LEU A 359 20.68 19.95 0.04
C LEU A 359 19.39 19.18 0.35
N LEU A 360 19.53 17.98 0.92
CA LEU A 360 18.37 17.17 1.32
C LEU A 360 17.60 17.82 2.49
N GLU A 361 18.32 18.35 3.48
CA GLU A 361 17.69 19.11 4.57
C GLU A 361 17.01 20.39 4.11
N GLN A 362 17.60 21.08 3.11
CA GLN A 362 16.99 22.26 2.51
C GLN A 362 15.71 21.90 1.75
N ALA A 363 15.73 20.82 0.98
CA ALA A 363 14.56 20.28 0.28
C ALA A 363 13.42 19.92 1.25
N GLU A 364 13.75 19.22 2.35
CA GLU A 364 12.76 18.88 3.38
C GLU A 364 12.18 20.13 4.06
N ARG A 365 13.03 21.10 4.43
CA ARG A 365 12.58 22.38 5.01
C ARG A 365 11.64 23.13 4.08
N SER A 366 11.94 23.17 2.79
CA SER A 366 11.06 23.79 1.79
C SER A 366 9.68 23.13 1.77
N ALA A 367 9.61 21.80 1.76
CA ALA A 367 8.35 21.07 1.77
C ALA A 367 7.56 21.22 3.08
N LYS A 368 8.25 21.26 4.23
CA LYS A 368 7.65 21.56 5.54
C LYS A 368 7.02 22.95 5.58
N ASN A 369 7.74 23.97 5.12
CA ASN A 369 7.26 25.35 5.09
C ASN A 369 6.02 25.52 4.20
N GLN A 370 5.95 24.73 3.14
CA GLN A 370 4.82 24.71 2.21
C GLN A 370 3.68 23.75 2.63
N LYS A 371 3.85 23.01 3.74
CA LYS A 371 2.92 21.98 4.24
C LYS A 371 2.49 20.98 3.17
N LEU A 372 3.44 20.52 2.36
CA LEU A 372 3.14 19.59 1.27
C LEU A 372 2.96 18.17 1.79
N LYS A 373 1.88 17.50 1.37
CA LYS A 373 1.67 16.05 1.46
C LYS A 373 1.85 15.52 2.89
N ILE A 374 2.94 14.80 3.19
CA ILE A 374 3.17 14.26 4.55
C ILE A 374 3.25 15.37 5.62
N TRP A 375 3.45 16.63 5.20
CA TRP A 375 3.54 17.81 6.05
C TRP A 375 2.24 18.63 6.15
N GLU A 376 1.13 18.19 5.54
CA GLU A 376 -0.16 18.91 5.57
C GLU A 376 -0.65 19.22 6.99
N ASN A 377 -0.40 18.30 7.92
CA ASN A 377 -0.80 18.41 9.33
C ASN A 377 0.40 18.73 10.25
N TYR A 378 1.51 19.23 9.72
CA TYR A 378 2.69 19.53 10.53
C TYR A 378 2.47 20.77 11.42
N VAL A 379 2.72 20.61 12.73
CA VAL A 379 2.70 21.68 13.73
C VAL A 379 4.13 21.88 14.25
N GLU A 380 4.62 23.12 14.16
CA GLU A 380 5.96 23.50 14.58
C GLU A 380 6.09 23.32 16.11
N GLY A 381 7.01 22.47 16.56
CA GLY A 381 7.19 22.13 17.98
C GLY A 381 6.55 20.81 18.45
N GLU A 382 5.74 20.15 17.62
CA GLU A 382 5.44 18.72 17.80
C GLU A 382 6.54 17.89 17.11
N GLU A 383 7.65 17.65 17.78
CA GLU A 383 8.57 16.57 17.36
C GLU A 383 7.88 15.23 17.61
N VAL A 384 7.07 14.82 16.64
CA VAL A 384 6.53 13.47 16.55
C VAL A 384 7.72 12.54 16.32
N SER A 385 8.20 11.91 17.39
CA SER A 385 9.15 10.80 17.33
C SER A 385 8.46 9.62 16.65
N ASN A 386 8.40 9.64 15.32
CA ASN A 386 7.82 8.55 14.55
C ASN A 386 8.59 8.35 13.25
N GLY A 387 9.02 7.10 13.06
CA GLY A 387 9.40 6.58 11.75
C GLY A 387 10.81 6.03 11.66
N ASN A 388 11.18 5.09 12.53
CA ASN A 388 12.18 4.10 12.15
C ASN A 388 11.42 2.79 11.89
N THR A 389 11.61 2.15 10.74
CA THR A 389 11.01 0.84 10.34
C THR A 389 12.11 -0.13 9.89
N ASN A 390 12.38 -1.10 10.76
CA ASN A 390 12.90 -2.47 10.66
C ASN A 390 13.96 -2.86 9.61
N THR A 391 15.17 -3.13 10.08
CA THR A 391 15.85 -4.42 9.82
C THR A 391 15.14 -5.53 10.63
N VAL A 392 14.92 -6.70 10.04
CA VAL A 392 14.55 -7.89 10.82
C VAL A 392 15.77 -8.31 11.64
N GLU A 393 15.73 -7.90 12.90
CA GLU A 393 16.16 -8.63 14.08
C GLU A 393 15.45 -7.92 15.23
N THR A 394 14.38 -8.54 15.70
CA THR A 394 13.79 -8.32 17.02
C THR A 394 13.77 -6.86 17.50
N ARG A 395 13.00 -5.99 16.83
CA ARG A 395 12.46 -4.86 17.59
C ARG A 395 11.46 -5.47 18.55
N GLN A 396 11.81 -5.45 19.83
CA GLN A 396 10.84 -5.67 20.88
C GLN A 396 9.70 -4.69 20.59
N LYS A 397 8.61 -5.23 20.01
CA LYS A 397 7.30 -4.59 20.13
C LYS A 397 7.17 -4.24 21.60
N GLU A 398 6.69 -3.04 21.91
CA GLU A 398 6.57 -2.62 23.29
C GLU A 398 5.76 -3.67 24.04
N THR A 399 6.41 -4.29 25.02
CA THR A 399 5.81 -5.36 25.81
C THR A 399 5.63 -4.85 27.21
N LEU A 400 4.39 -4.81 27.66
CA LEU A 400 4.05 -4.55 29.04
C LEU A 400 3.84 -5.88 29.74
N LYS A 401 4.43 -6.05 30.92
CA LYS A 401 4.01 -7.09 31.84
C LYS A 401 2.75 -6.59 32.51
N VAL A 402 1.65 -7.33 32.43
CA VAL A 402 0.34 -6.87 32.87
C VAL A 402 -0.44 -7.95 33.59
N VAL A 403 -1.41 -7.53 34.40
CA VAL A 403 -2.46 -8.39 34.96
C VAL A 403 -3.79 -7.89 34.40
N VAL A 404 -4.64 -8.83 33.95
CA VAL A 404 -6.02 -8.51 33.54
C VAL A 404 -6.83 -8.27 34.80
N THR A 405 -7.53 -7.14 34.88
CA THR A 405 -8.31 -6.74 36.06
C THR A 405 -9.81 -6.81 35.85
N GLU A 406 -10.27 -6.70 34.61
CA GLU A 406 -11.70 -6.74 34.27
C GLU A 406 -11.89 -7.22 32.83
N VAL A 407 -12.93 -8.01 32.56
CA VAL A 407 -13.25 -8.54 31.22
C VAL A 407 -14.63 -8.06 30.80
N LEU A 408 -14.69 -7.21 29.78
CA LEU A 408 -15.94 -6.59 29.31
C LEU A 408 -16.69 -7.47 28.29
N GLY A 409 -16.08 -8.55 27.81
CA GLY A 409 -16.59 -9.46 26.80
C GLY A 409 -15.43 -10.17 26.09
N GLY A 410 -15.71 -10.96 25.05
CA GLY A 410 -14.70 -11.83 24.44
C GLY A 410 -13.52 -11.10 23.75
N GLY A 411 -13.61 -9.78 23.52
CA GLY A 411 -12.57 -9.02 22.83
C GLY A 411 -11.95 -7.88 23.62
N ARG A 412 -12.61 -7.35 24.66
CA ARG A 412 -12.21 -6.13 25.39
C ARG A 412 -12.09 -6.38 26.89
N PHE A 413 -11.05 -5.82 27.49
CA PHE A 413 -10.71 -6.03 28.89
C PHE A 413 -9.82 -4.90 29.41
N TYR A 414 -9.75 -4.73 30.72
CA TYR A 414 -8.81 -3.81 31.35
C TYR A 414 -7.59 -4.55 31.90
N VAL A 415 -6.46 -3.86 31.88
CA VAL A 415 -5.21 -4.34 32.45
C VAL A 415 -4.57 -3.30 33.36
N GLN A 416 -3.74 -3.77 34.28
CA GLN A 416 -2.79 -2.97 35.04
C GLN A 416 -1.36 -3.45 34.73
N SER A 417 -0.38 -2.55 34.87
CA SER A 417 1.04 -2.94 34.76
C SER A 417 1.47 -3.80 35.95
N ALA A 418 1.96 -5.01 35.68
CA ALA A 418 2.45 -5.94 36.68
C ALA A 418 3.74 -5.43 37.33
N GLY A 419 3.81 -5.43 38.66
CA GLY A 419 4.94 -4.92 39.43
C GLY A 419 4.96 -3.40 39.63
N ASP A 420 3.96 -2.67 39.15
CA ASP A 420 3.83 -1.24 39.43
C ASP A 420 3.35 -1.04 40.89
N GLN A 421 4.19 -0.42 41.73
CA GLN A 421 3.84 -0.13 43.12
C GLN A 421 2.80 0.99 43.26
N LYS A 422 2.39 1.66 42.18
CA LYS A 422 1.39 2.75 42.24
C LYS A 422 0.05 2.31 42.81
N VAL A 423 -0.47 1.12 42.47
CA VAL A 423 -1.72 0.61 43.04
C VAL A 423 -1.57 0.47 44.56
N ALA A 424 -0.51 -0.20 45.01
CA ALA A 424 -0.21 -0.37 46.43
C ALA A 424 0.02 0.98 47.15
N SER A 425 0.68 1.93 46.49
CA SER A 425 0.89 3.29 47.02
C SER A 425 -0.42 4.04 47.18
N ILE A 426 -1.32 3.97 46.19
CA ILE A 426 -2.65 4.58 46.27
C ILE A 426 -3.45 3.92 47.40
N GLN A 427 -3.43 2.59 47.50
CA GLN A 427 -4.12 1.88 48.58
C GLN A 427 -3.56 2.23 49.96
N ASN A 428 -2.25 2.36 50.11
CA ASN A 428 -1.61 2.81 51.35
C ASN A 428 -1.98 4.26 51.70
N GLN A 429 -2.03 5.15 50.70
CA GLN A 429 -2.51 6.52 50.88
C GLN A 429 -3.97 6.54 51.34
N LEU A 430 -4.84 5.77 50.68
CA LEU A 430 -6.25 5.64 51.05
C LEU A 430 -6.43 5.06 52.45
N ALA A 431 -5.62 4.08 52.85
CA ALA A 431 -5.64 3.51 54.20
C ALA A 431 -5.11 4.49 55.27
N SER A 432 -4.16 5.37 54.91
CA SER A 432 -3.64 6.40 55.80
C SER A 432 -4.60 7.59 55.99
N LEU A 433 -5.51 7.79 55.03
CA LEU A 433 -6.58 8.76 55.16
C LEU A 433 -7.59 8.24 56.16
N SER A 434 -7.87 9.00 57.22
CA SER A 434 -9.04 8.76 58.04
C SER A 434 -10.29 9.04 57.20
N ILE A 435 -10.81 8.00 56.54
CA ILE A 435 -12.02 8.10 55.73
C ILE A 435 -13.15 8.53 56.66
N LYS A 436 -13.66 9.75 56.42
CA LYS A 436 -14.70 10.36 57.25
C LYS A 436 -16.00 9.56 57.16
N ASP A 437 -16.87 9.75 58.15
CA ASP A 437 -18.25 9.26 58.12
C ASP A 437 -18.98 9.68 56.85
N ALA A 438 -20.10 9.03 56.56
CA ALA A 438 -20.93 9.35 55.39
C ALA A 438 -21.19 10.86 55.28
N PRO A 439 -21.03 11.47 54.09
CA PRO A 439 -21.20 12.91 53.96
C PRO A 439 -22.64 13.26 54.30
N ILE A 440 -22.84 14.34 55.06
CA ILE A 440 -24.18 14.83 55.39
C ILE A 440 -24.93 15.12 54.08
N ILE A 441 -26.16 14.65 53.96
CA ILE A 441 -27.00 14.86 52.78
C ILE A 441 -27.04 16.37 52.46
N GLY A 442 -26.76 16.73 51.21
CA GLY A 442 -26.69 18.11 50.74
C GLY A 442 -25.32 18.79 50.85
N SER A 443 -24.38 18.27 51.65
CA SER A 443 -23.01 18.84 51.76
C SER A 443 -22.08 18.40 50.62
N PHE A 444 -22.39 17.29 49.97
CA PHE A 444 -21.64 16.71 48.87
C PHE A 444 -22.62 16.16 47.84
N ASN A 445 -22.51 16.63 46.59
CA ASN A 445 -23.43 16.25 45.53
C ASN A 445 -22.62 15.92 44.26
N PRO A 446 -22.03 14.72 44.20
CA PRO A 446 -21.12 14.34 43.14
C PRO A 446 -21.87 14.25 41.80
N LYS A 447 -21.26 14.78 40.75
CA LYS A 447 -21.82 14.82 39.40
C LYS A 447 -21.05 13.88 38.49
N ARG A 448 -21.67 13.55 37.37
CA ARG A 448 -21.03 12.78 36.30
C ARG A 448 -19.69 13.39 35.91
N GLY A 449 -18.64 12.56 35.92
CA GLY A 449 -17.26 12.94 35.63
C GLY A 449 -16.43 13.30 36.87
N ASP A 450 -17.06 13.53 38.02
CA ASP A 450 -16.33 13.80 39.26
C ASP A 450 -15.58 12.54 39.72
N ILE A 451 -14.35 12.74 40.19
CA ILE A 451 -13.58 11.69 40.87
C ILE A 451 -13.95 11.70 42.36
N VAL A 452 -14.24 10.52 42.88
CA VAL A 452 -14.69 10.27 44.26
C VAL A 452 -13.97 9.05 44.83
N LEU A 453 -14.12 8.83 46.13
CA LEU A 453 -13.88 7.52 46.72
C LEU A 453 -15.19 6.75 46.72
N ALA A 454 -15.17 5.51 46.23
CA ALA A 454 -16.30 4.60 46.30
C ALA A 454 -15.87 3.31 47.00
N GLN A 455 -16.73 2.79 47.88
CA GLN A 455 -16.51 1.52 48.55
C GLN A 455 -16.97 0.38 47.66
N PHE A 456 -16.06 -0.54 47.36
CA PHE A 456 -16.36 -1.72 46.56
C PHE A 456 -17.13 -2.74 47.38
N SER A 457 -18.29 -3.21 46.89
CA SER A 457 -19.19 -4.03 47.71
C SER A 457 -18.65 -5.41 48.05
N LEU A 458 -17.76 -5.96 47.22
CA LEU A 458 -17.27 -7.33 47.37
C LEU A 458 -16.33 -7.48 48.57
N ASP A 459 -15.46 -6.51 48.81
CA ASP A 459 -14.41 -6.56 49.84
C ASP A 459 -14.44 -5.38 50.82
N ASN A 460 -15.38 -4.45 50.64
CA ASN A 460 -15.54 -3.21 51.42
C ASN A 460 -14.32 -2.28 51.35
N SER A 461 -13.43 -2.46 50.37
CA SER A 461 -12.28 -1.59 50.16
C SER A 461 -12.68 -0.27 49.53
N TRP A 462 -11.99 0.81 49.91
CA TRP A 462 -12.22 2.13 49.34
C TRP A 462 -11.29 2.35 48.15
N ASN A 463 -11.86 2.73 47.02
CA ASN A 463 -11.14 2.86 45.76
C ASN A 463 -11.46 4.19 45.09
N ARG A 464 -10.55 4.67 44.24
CA ARG A 464 -10.80 5.86 43.43
C ARG A 464 -11.77 5.49 42.31
N ALA A 465 -12.81 6.29 42.15
CA ALA A 465 -13.85 6.04 41.17
C ALA A 465 -14.27 7.33 40.48
N MET A 466 -14.76 7.21 39.25
CA MET A 466 -15.39 8.28 38.50
C MET A 466 -16.90 8.05 38.48
N ILE A 467 -17.68 9.10 38.71
CA ILE A 467 -19.14 9.02 38.58
C ILE A 467 -19.52 8.89 37.10
N VAL A 468 -20.16 7.78 36.74
CA VAL A 468 -20.67 7.51 35.40
C VAL A 468 -22.09 8.04 35.25
N THR A 469 -22.94 7.70 36.21
CA THR A 469 -24.35 8.11 36.28
C THR A 469 -24.69 8.56 37.69
N ALA A 470 -25.29 9.74 37.80
CA ALA A 470 -25.78 10.32 39.04
C ALA A 470 -27.27 10.65 38.93
N PRO A 471 -28.02 10.66 40.04
CA PRO A 471 -29.38 11.20 40.09
C PRO A 471 -29.45 12.64 39.56
N ARG A 472 -30.58 12.99 38.95
CA ARG A 472 -30.79 14.34 38.37
C ARG A 472 -31.08 15.41 39.42
N ALA A 473 -31.65 15.01 40.55
CA ALA A 473 -31.91 15.88 41.68
C ALA A 473 -30.71 15.87 42.63
N ALA A 474 -30.66 16.84 43.56
CA ALA A 474 -29.71 16.77 44.66
C ALA A 474 -30.00 15.53 45.52
N VAL A 475 -28.94 14.93 46.07
CA VAL A 475 -29.08 13.73 46.91
C VAL A 475 -30.05 13.98 48.06
N GLN A 476 -31.03 13.10 48.23
CA GLN A 476 -32.04 13.19 49.29
C GLN A 476 -32.00 12.01 50.27
N SER A 477 -31.33 10.91 49.91
CA SER A 477 -31.26 9.68 50.72
C SER A 477 -29.85 9.09 50.74
N PRO A 478 -29.41 8.46 51.86
CA PRO A 478 -28.17 7.69 51.90
C PRO A 478 -28.15 6.49 50.96
N ASP A 479 -29.33 5.97 50.60
CA ASP A 479 -29.49 4.78 49.74
C ASP A 479 -29.59 5.15 48.25
N GLU A 480 -29.45 6.43 47.93
CA GLU A 480 -29.57 6.90 46.55
C GLU A 480 -28.41 6.36 45.70
N LYS A 481 -28.74 5.82 44.53
CA LYS A 481 -27.84 4.98 43.74
C LYS A 481 -27.02 5.79 42.73
N PHE A 482 -25.74 5.49 42.67
CA PHE A 482 -24.78 6.06 41.73
C PHE A 482 -24.08 4.95 40.98
N GLU A 483 -23.87 5.14 39.68
CA GLU A 483 -23.02 4.27 38.88
C GLU A 483 -21.60 4.83 38.88
N VAL A 484 -20.64 4.01 39.30
CA VAL A 484 -19.23 4.37 39.45
C VAL A 484 -18.35 3.50 38.56
N PHE A 485 -17.29 4.08 38.03
CA PHE A 485 -16.21 3.39 37.30
C PHE A 485 -14.92 3.48 38.12
N TYR A 486 -14.40 2.34 38.56
CA TYR A 486 -13.17 2.28 39.36
C TYR A 486 -11.97 2.54 38.45
N ILE A 487 -11.43 3.76 38.48
CA ILE A 487 -10.44 4.25 37.49
C ILE A 487 -9.11 3.49 37.52
N ASP A 488 -8.86 2.76 38.61
CA ASP A 488 -7.65 1.97 38.78
C ASP A 488 -7.83 0.53 38.32
N TYR A 489 -9.05 -0.01 38.30
CA TYR A 489 -9.34 -1.43 38.05
C TYR A 489 -10.15 -1.68 36.76
N GLY A 490 -10.97 -0.72 36.33
CA GLY A 490 -11.73 -0.77 35.08
C GLY A 490 -13.15 -1.35 35.20
N ASN A 491 -13.51 -1.90 36.36
CA ASN A 491 -14.86 -2.39 36.64
C ASN A 491 -15.84 -1.25 36.98
N GLN A 492 -17.13 -1.53 36.82
CA GLN A 492 -18.22 -0.61 37.17
C GLN A 492 -19.17 -1.26 38.18
N GLU A 493 -19.78 -0.42 39.01
CA GLU A 493 -20.76 -0.86 40.00
C GLU A 493 -21.81 0.22 40.25
N THR A 494 -23.00 -0.19 40.67
CA THR A 494 -23.97 0.74 41.28
C THR A 494 -23.83 0.70 42.80
N VAL A 495 -23.36 1.80 43.40
CA VAL A 495 -23.17 1.94 44.84
C VAL A 495 -24.14 2.96 45.45
N PRO A 496 -24.55 2.81 46.72
CA PRO A 496 -25.35 3.82 47.40
C PRO A 496 -24.50 5.06 47.74
N TYR A 497 -25.15 6.21 47.93
CA TYR A 497 -24.49 7.45 48.36
C TYR A 497 -23.69 7.28 49.66
N SER A 498 -24.19 6.45 50.59
CA SER A 498 -23.51 6.08 51.83
C SER A 498 -22.15 5.40 51.62
N ALA A 499 -21.88 4.85 50.43
CA ALA A 499 -20.63 4.23 50.01
C ALA A 499 -19.74 5.18 49.17
N ILE A 500 -20.04 6.48 49.12
CA ILE A 500 -19.23 7.48 48.38
C ILE A 500 -18.68 8.55 49.32
N ARG A 501 -17.43 8.97 49.12
CA ARG A 501 -16.80 10.10 49.83
C ARG A 501 -16.14 11.08 48.85
N PRO A 502 -16.03 12.37 49.23
CA PRO A 502 -15.11 13.29 48.57
C PRO A 502 -13.68 12.73 48.60
N ILE A 503 -12.95 12.91 47.50
CA ILE A 503 -11.54 12.54 47.41
C ILE A 503 -10.67 13.77 47.71
N ASP A 504 -9.56 13.55 48.42
CA ASP A 504 -8.57 14.61 48.62
C ASP A 504 -7.87 14.94 47.29
N PRO A 505 -7.65 16.23 46.96
CA PRO A 505 -6.98 16.64 45.73
C PRO A 505 -5.62 15.95 45.50
N SER A 506 -4.86 15.67 46.56
CA SER A 506 -3.55 15.00 46.49
C SER A 506 -3.63 13.58 45.93
N VAL A 507 -4.75 12.88 46.13
CA VAL A 507 -4.98 11.51 45.64
C VAL A 507 -5.71 11.52 44.28
N SER A 508 -6.52 12.54 44.02
CA SER A 508 -7.24 12.70 42.75
C SER A 508 -6.35 13.05 41.55
N ALA A 509 -5.17 13.64 41.80
CA ALA A 509 -4.27 14.13 40.74
C ALA A 509 -3.56 13.01 39.97
N ALA A 510 -3.42 11.81 40.55
CA ALA A 510 -2.77 10.70 39.86
C ALA A 510 -3.70 10.11 38.77
N PRO A 511 -3.18 9.77 37.58
CA PRO A 511 -4.00 9.18 36.52
C PRO A 511 -4.58 7.84 36.94
N GLY A 512 -5.71 7.45 36.33
CA GLY A 512 -6.27 6.11 36.49
C GLY A 512 -5.31 5.05 35.97
N LEU A 513 -5.18 3.94 36.71
CA LEU A 513 -4.24 2.87 36.39
C LEU A 513 -4.81 1.80 35.46
N ALA A 514 -6.13 1.75 35.28
CA ALA A 514 -6.77 0.80 34.38
C ALA A 514 -6.54 1.21 32.92
N GLN A 515 -6.00 0.28 32.12
CA GLN A 515 -5.74 0.48 30.70
C GLN A 515 -6.67 -0.40 29.87
N LEU A 516 -7.47 0.22 29.00
CA LEU A 516 -8.40 -0.51 28.14
C LEU A 516 -7.64 -1.19 27.00
N CYS A 517 -7.88 -2.49 26.82
CA CYS A 517 -7.24 -3.32 25.82
C CYS A 517 -8.27 -4.05 24.94
N ARG A 518 -7.86 -4.37 23.72
CA ARG A 518 -8.58 -5.26 22.81
C ARG A 518 -7.63 -6.25 22.14
N LEU A 519 -8.09 -7.49 21.93
CA LEU A 519 -7.30 -8.52 21.24
C LEU A 519 -7.03 -8.15 19.77
N ALA A 520 -5.75 -8.17 19.39
CA ALA A 520 -5.29 -7.94 18.04
C ALA A 520 -5.60 -9.12 17.11
N TYR A 521 -5.72 -8.83 15.81
CA TYR A 521 -5.81 -9.80 14.71
C TYR A 521 -7.04 -10.72 14.67
N ILE A 522 -7.94 -10.63 15.66
CA ILE A 522 -9.15 -11.45 15.75
C ILE A 522 -10.40 -10.57 15.86
N LYS A 523 -11.51 -11.05 15.28
CA LYS A 523 -12.85 -10.52 15.50
C LYS A 523 -13.55 -11.45 16.46
N VAL A 524 -14.02 -10.90 17.58
CA VAL A 524 -14.77 -11.64 18.59
C VAL A 524 -16.22 -11.16 18.56
N PRO A 525 -17.22 -12.06 18.65
CA PRO A 525 -18.61 -11.67 18.74
C PRO A 525 -18.85 -10.74 19.94
N SER A 526 -19.75 -9.77 19.78
CA SER A 526 -20.21 -8.94 20.90
C SER A 526 -21.05 -9.76 21.87
N LEU A 527 -21.23 -9.30 23.12
CA LEU A 527 -22.03 -10.01 24.13
C LEU A 527 -23.48 -10.29 23.69
N GLU A 528 -24.01 -9.52 22.74
CA GLU A 528 -25.37 -9.65 22.21
C GLU A 528 -25.46 -10.62 21.02
N GLU A 529 -24.33 -11.05 20.45
CA GLU A 529 -24.25 -11.98 19.32
C GLU A 529 -24.11 -13.44 19.80
N ASP A 530 -24.48 -14.39 18.94
CA ASP A 530 -24.32 -15.82 19.21
C ASP A 530 -22.85 -16.14 19.59
N PHE A 531 -22.68 -16.95 20.65
CA PHE A 531 -21.38 -17.32 21.23
C PHE A 531 -20.59 -16.17 21.88
N GLY A 532 -21.16 -14.96 21.98
CA GLY A 532 -20.50 -13.80 22.58
C GLY A 532 -20.30 -13.91 24.09
N ALA A 533 -21.30 -14.44 24.79
CA ALA A 533 -21.22 -14.67 26.24
C ALA A 533 -20.17 -15.75 26.57
N GLU A 534 -20.18 -16.85 25.82
CA GLU A 534 -19.23 -17.96 25.93
C GLU A 534 -17.81 -17.52 25.58
N ALA A 535 -17.63 -16.67 24.57
CA ALA A 535 -16.34 -16.07 24.25
C ALA A 535 -15.82 -15.17 25.37
N GLY A 536 -16.72 -14.42 26.04
CA GLY A 536 -16.40 -13.61 27.21
C GLY A 536 -16.00 -14.46 28.42
N GLU A 537 -16.76 -15.51 28.72
CA GLU A 537 -16.48 -16.46 29.80
C GLU A 537 -15.16 -17.22 29.57
N TYR A 538 -14.90 -17.63 28.33
CA TYR A 538 -13.64 -18.26 27.97
C TYR A 538 -12.47 -17.28 28.14
N LEU A 539 -12.59 -16.04 27.64
CA LEU A 539 -11.56 -15.02 27.84
C LEU A 539 -11.32 -14.76 29.33
N HIS A 540 -12.39 -14.65 30.14
CA HIS A 540 -12.31 -14.53 31.59
C HIS A 540 -11.52 -15.69 32.20
N THR A 541 -11.87 -16.93 31.87
CA THR A 541 -11.24 -18.13 32.41
C THR A 541 -9.75 -18.20 32.10
N VAL A 542 -9.35 -17.91 30.86
CA VAL A 542 -7.93 -17.98 30.44
C VAL A 542 -7.12 -16.74 30.81
N THR A 543 -7.78 -15.67 31.28
CA THR A 543 -7.12 -14.43 31.74
C THR A 543 -7.34 -14.18 33.22
N LEU A 544 -8.32 -13.35 33.59
CA LEU A 544 -8.63 -12.93 34.96
C LEU A 544 -8.81 -14.12 35.92
N GLY A 545 -9.56 -15.15 35.52
CA GLY A 545 -9.82 -16.35 36.32
C GLY A 545 -8.61 -17.26 36.52
N SER A 546 -7.57 -17.12 35.68
CA SER A 546 -6.33 -17.89 35.83
C SER A 546 -5.38 -17.32 36.88
N GLY A 547 -5.56 -16.06 37.28
CA GLY A 547 -4.65 -15.34 38.18
C GLY A 547 -3.23 -15.14 37.65
N LYS A 548 -2.99 -15.42 36.35
CA LYS A 548 -1.67 -15.33 35.72
C LYS A 548 -1.29 -13.89 35.40
N GLU A 549 0.03 -13.66 35.31
CA GLU A 549 0.58 -12.47 34.66
C GLU A 549 0.73 -12.71 33.15
N PHE A 550 0.62 -11.64 32.39
CA PHE A 550 0.69 -11.68 30.93
C PHE A 550 1.74 -10.72 30.40
N LYS A 551 2.30 -11.08 29.25
CA LYS A 551 3.06 -10.20 28.38
C LYS A 551 2.11 -9.65 27.31
N ALA A 552 1.73 -8.40 27.46
CA ALA A 552 0.94 -7.66 26.47
C ALA A 552 1.88 -7.03 25.44
N VAL A 553 1.87 -7.55 24.22
CA VAL A 553 2.59 -6.97 23.09
C VAL A 553 1.70 -5.92 22.44
N ILE A 554 2.07 -4.65 22.52
CA ILE A 554 1.29 -3.55 21.92
C ILE A 554 1.48 -3.58 20.40
N GLU A 555 0.37 -3.79 19.68
CA GLU A 555 0.32 -3.83 18.22
C GLU A 555 -0.10 -2.46 17.65
N GLU A 556 -1.05 -1.79 18.31
CA GLU A 556 -1.59 -0.48 17.90
C GLU A 556 -2.13 0.27 19.13
N ARG A 557 -2.10 1.61 19.07
CA ARG A 557 -2.66 2.51 20.08
C ARG A 557 -3.79 3.29 19.44
N ASP A 558 -5.04 2.94 19.77
CA ASP A 558 -6.22 3.63 19.25
C ASP A 558 -6.60 4.79 20.18
N THR A 559 -6.34 6.02 19.71
CA THR A 559 -6.72 7.25 20.42
C THR A 559 -8.16 7.70 20.11
N SER A 560 -8.83 7.04 19.15
CA SER A 560 -10.21 7.32 18.75
C SER A 560 -11.25 6.58 19.59
N GLY A 561 -10.88 5.43 20.18
CA GLY A 561 -11.77 4.55 20.95
C GLY A 561 -12.23 5.04 22.33
N GLY A 562 -11.54 6.03 22.92
CA GLY A 562 -11.75 6.48 24.31
C GLY A 562 -12.97 7.37 24.59
N LYS A 563 -13.94 7.49 23.66
CA LYS A 563 -15.15 8.31 23.84
C LYS A 563 -16.42 7.50 24.09
N VAL A 564 -16.30 6.29 24.65
CA VAL A 564 -17.48 5.54 25.13
C VAL A 564 -17.93 6.11 26.47
N LYS A 565 -19.23 6.46 26.58
CA LYS A 565 -19.81 6.98 27.83
C LYS A 565 -19.57 5.96 28.96
N GLY A 566 -18.80 6.35 29.98
CA GLY A 566 -18.65 5.58 31.22
C GLY A 566 -17.41 4.68 31.32
N GLN A 567 -16.62 4.49 30.27
CA GLN A 567 -15.52 3.50 30.23
C GLN A 567 -14.12 4.13 30.30
N GLY A 568 -13.97 5.24 31.04
CA GLY A 568 -12.71 5.97 31.12
C GLY A 568 -12.32 6.69 29.82
N THR A 569 -11.63 7.81 29.95
CA THR A 569 -11.16 8.61 28.80
C THR A 569 -9.69 8.29 28.55
N GLY A 570 -9.39 7.35 27.65
CA GLY A 570 -8.01 6.92 27.39
C GLY A 570 -7.80 6.24 26.04
N THR A 571 -6.54 6.01 25.69
CA THR A 571 -6.10 5.23 24.53
C THR A 571 -6.49 3.75 24.71
N GLU A 572 -7.18 3.14 23.73
CA GLU A 572 -7.39 1.69 23.67
C GLU A 572 -6.14 1.02 23.10
N PHE A 573 -5.56 0.05 23.82
CA PHE A 573 -4.42 -0.72 23.36
C PHE A 573 -4.89 -1.96 22.59
N VAL A 574 -4.49 -2.07 21.33
CA VAL A 574 -4.69 -3.29 20.54
C VAL A 574 -3.49 -4.19 20.76
N ILE A 575 -3.68 -5.35 21.39
CA ILE A 575 -2.58 -6.17 21.91
C ILE A 575 -2.62 -7.64 21.50
N THR A 576 -1.44 -8.25 21.40
CA THR A 576 -1.27 -9.71 21.46
C THR A 576 -0.94 -10.07 22.90
N LEU A 577 -1.80 -10.85 23.55
CA LEU A 577 -1.67 -11.21 24.97
C LEU A 577 -1.10 -12.62 25.10
N ILE A 578 0.01 -12.78 25.82
CA ILE A 578 0.72 -14.06 25.99
C ILE A 578 0.88 -14.30 27.49
N ALA A 579 0.43 -15.43 28.02
CA ALA A 579 0.68 -15.74 29.43
C ALA A 579 2.18 -15.93 29.67
N VAL A 580 2.70 -15.51 30.82
CA VAL A 580 4.15 -15.57 31.11
C VAL A 580 4.69 -17.02 31.07
N ASP A 581 3.83 -17.99 31.40
CA ASP A 581 4.20 -19.42 31.48
C ASP A 581 3.81 -20.25 30.24
N ASP A 582 3.13 -19.65 29.25
CA ASP A 582 2.62 -20.36 28.07
C ASP A 582 3.24 -19.82 26.77
N GLU A 583 3.58 -20.71 25.83
CA GLU A 583 4.06 -20.30 24.49
C GLU A 583 2.93 -19.85 23.55
N ILE A 584 1.67 -20.13 23.92
CA ILE A 584 0.50 -19.86 23.10
C ILE A 584 -0.14 -18.54 23.52
N SER A 585 -0.37 -17.64 22.56
CA SER A 585 -1.09 -16.39 22.83
C SER A 585 -2.57 -16.65 23.09
N VAL A 586 -3.18 -15.86 23.97
CA VAL A 586 -4.62 -15.86 24.23
C VAL A 586 -5.39 -15.60 22.94
N ASN A 587 -4.87 -14.76 22.05
CA ASN A 587 -5.43 -14.52 20.71
C ASN A 587 -5.54 -15.82 19.89
N SER A 588 -4.52 -16.68 19.94
CA SER A 588 -4.52 -17.98 19.28
C SER A 588 -5.47 -18.98 19.96
N ALA A 589 -5.54 -18.97 21.28
CA ALA A 589 -6.46 -19.83 22.04
C ALA A 589 -7.93 -19.51 21.68
N MET A 590 -8.28 -18.22 21.61
CA MET A 590 -9.60 -17.76 21.16
C MET A 590 -9.96 -18.24 19.74
N LEU A 591 -8.97 -18.40 18.85
CA LEU A 591 -9.19 -18.94 17.50
C LEU A 591 -9.33 -20.47 17.50
N GLN A 592 -8.52 -21.17 18.29
CA GLN A 592 -8.50 -22.63 18.33
C GLN A 592 -9.81 -23.21 18.87
N VAL A 593 -10.43 -22.54 19.83
CA VAL A 593 -11.71 -22.98 20.42
C VAL A 593 -12.92 -22.51 19.59
N GLY A 594 -12.70 -21.71 18.54
CA GLY A 594 -13.75 -21.28 17.61
C GLY A 594 -14.55 -20.05 18.06
N PHE A 595 -14.15 -19.38 19.13
CA PHE A 595 -14.82 -18.18 19.66
C PHE A 595 -14.42 -16.88 18.96
N SER A 596 -13.63 -16.94 17.89
CA SER A 596 -13.23 -15.77 17.12
C SER A 596 -12.92 -16.10 15.66
N LEU A 597 -12.99 -15.08 14.79
CA LEU A 597 -12.62 -15.16 13.37
C LEU A 597 -11.32 -14.39 13.11
N THR A 598 -10.49 -14.87 12.20
CA THR A 598 -9.28 -14.14 11.79
C THR A 598 -9.64 -12.88 11.03
N LEU A 599 -9.06 -11.75 11.43
CA LEU A 599 -9.19 -10.50 10.69
C LEU A 599 -8.11 -10.43 9.60
N SER A 600 -8.50 -10.60 8.34
CA SER A 600 -7.67 -10.16 7.23
C SER A 600 -7.78 -8.63 7.09
N LYS A 601 -6.65 -7.92 6.90
CA LYS A 601 -6.61 -6.44 6.73
C LYS A 601 -7.57 -5.89 5.65
N LYS A 602 -8.10 -6.74 4.76
CA LYS A 602 -9.06 -6.37 3.71
C LYS A 602 -10.47 -6.08 4.23
N HIS A 603 -10.94 -6.74 5.28
CA HIS A 603 -12.35 -6.65 5.71
C HIS A 603 -12.66 -5.45 6.62
N PHE A 604 -11.65 -4.79 7.21
CA PHE A 604 -11.87 -3.62 8.07
C PHE A 604 -12.27 -2.38 7.27
N GLN A 605 -11.70 -2.20 6.08
CA GLN A 605 -12.09 -1.10 5.17
C GLN A 605 -13.51 -1.30 4.62
N GLU A 606 -13.90 -2.54 4.31
CA GLU A 606 -15.27 -2.84 3.84
C GLU A 606 -16.31 -2.63 4.95
N LEU A 607 -16.02 -2.99 6.21
CA LEU A 607 -16.93 -2.75 7.33
C LEU A 607 -17.07 -1.28 7.69
N VAL A 608 -15.97 -0.51 7.67
CA VAL A 608 -16.02 0.95 7.87
C VAL A 608 -16.79 1.62 6.73
N LEU A 609 -16.60 1.17 5.48
CA LEU A 609 -17.36 1.65 4.34
C LEU A 609 -18.86 1.28 4.43
N MET A 610 -19.20 0.09 4.92
CA MET A 610 -20.59 -0.34 5.15
C MET A 610 -21.26 0.45 6.28
N MET A 611 -20.54 0.73 7.37
CA MET A 611 -21.05 1.55 8.47
C MET A 611 -21.23 3.01 8.05
N MET A 612 -20.29 3.58 7.28
CA MET A 612 -20.43 4.94 6.76
C MET A 612 -21.55 5.06 5.72
N CYS A 613 -21.76 4.05 4.87
CA CYS A 613 -22.90 3.99 3.96
C CYS A 613 -24.24 3.92 4.71
N ASN A 614 -24.35 3.10 5.75
CA ASN A 614 -25.57 3.04 6.56
C ASN A 614 -25.83 4.36 7.31
N LEU A 615 -24.79 5.02 7.82
CA LEU A 615 -24.93 6.32 8.47
C LEU A 615 -25.35 7.43 7.49
N MET A 616 -24.86 7.37 6.25
CA MET A 616 -25.28 8.27 5.16
C MET A 616 -26.74 8.04 4.78
N LEU A 617 -27.19 6.79 4.63
CA LEU A 617 -28.59 6.47 4.33
C LEU A 617 -29.54 6.91 5.46
N ILE A 618 -29.12 6.80 6.72
CA ILE A 618 -29.90 7.28 7.87
C ILE A 618 -29.97 8.82 7.85
N CYS A 619 -28.86 9.52 7.60
CA CYS A 619 -28.87 10.97 7.45
C CYS A 619 -29.77 11.43 6.30
N GLN A 620 -29.74 10.74 5.17
CA GLN A 620 -30.58 11.08 4.02
C GLN A 620 -32.07 10.89 4.30
N ARG A 621 -32.45 9.85 5.05
CA ARG A 621 -33.84 9.64 5.50
C ARG A 621 -34.29 10.69 6.51
N VAL A 622 -33.43 11.09 7.44
CA VAL A 622 -33.74 12.14 8.43
C VAL A 622 -33.89 13.51 7.76
N ILE A 623 -33.02 13.83 6.79
CA ILE A 623 -33.10 15.07 6.00
C ILE A 623 -34.39 15.07 5.15
N TYR A 624 -34.74 13.95 4.53
CA TYR A 624 -35.97 13.84 3.73
C TYR A 624 -37.23 13.98 4.60
N LEU A 625 -37.24 13.39 5.80
CA LEU A 625 -38.34 13.57 6.76
C LEU A 625 -38.45 15.02 7.24
N PHE A 626 -37.32 15.70 7.49
CA PHE A 626 -37.31 17.12 7.85
C PHE A 626 -37.81 18.03 6.71
N LEU A 627 -37.40 17.77 5.46
CA LEU A 627 -37.88 18.51 4.30
C LEU A 627 -39.38 18.29 4.04
N CYS A 628 -39.87 17.07 4.20
CA CYS A 628 -41.31 16.78 4.08
C CYS A 628 -42.15 17.42 5.18
N TYR A 629 -41.59 17.61 6.39
CA TYR A 629 -42.27 18.29 7.48
C TYR A 629 -42.30 19.81 7.29
N TRP A 630 -41.26 20.38 6.66
CA TRP A 630 -41.15 21.82 6.39
C TRP A 630 -41.96 22.29 5.18
N LEU A 631 -42.25 21.40 4.22
CA LEU A 631 -43.08 21.69 3.04
C LEU A 631 -44.59 21.51 3.28
N ASN A 632 -45.00 21.02 4.46
CA ASN A 632 -46.41 20.83 4.83
C ASN A 632 -46.91 21.80 5.93
N TYR A 633 -46.15 22.86 6.23
CA TYR A 633 -46.55 23.93 7.16
C TYR A 633 -46.55 25.29 6.47
#